data_AF-A0A533I5E1-F1
#
_entry.id   AF-A0A533I5E1-F1
#
_cell.length_a   1.000
_cell.length_b   1.000
_cell.length_c   1.000
_cell.angle_alpha   90.00
_cell.angle_beta   90.00
_cell.angle_gamma   90.00
#
_symmetry.space_group_name_H-M   'P 1'
#
loop_
_entity.id
_entity.type
_entity.pdbx_description
1 polymer ?
#
loop_
_entity_poly.entity_id
_entity_poly.type
_entity_poly.pdbx_seq_one_letter_code
_entity_poly.pdbx_strand_id
1 'polypeptide(L)'
;MAIPVEVKFEPSQLLVVQAEDKVYTKADLIEPKDPLADQAEQFPAYWKPLPKHWAAIDTYRVDILFPLNDSRLTHARKKLLVCGTRTGGKSIRKDIAEAYATLGQWLKENPED
;
A
#
# COMPACT_ATOMS: atom_id res chain seq x y z
N MET A 1 38.04 20.28 4.38
CA MET A 1 38.38 20.27 2.94
C MET A 1 37.35 19.38 2.25
N ALA A 2 36.48 19.94 1.42
CA ALA A 2 35.56 19.17 0.60
C ALA A 2 36.29 18.78 -0.70
N ILE A 3 36.36 17.48 -1.01
CA ILE A 3 36.92 16.98 -2.27
C ILE A 3 35.82 17.15 -3.33
N PRO A 4 36.06 17.84 -4.46
CA PRO A 4 35.06 17.93 -5.51
C PRO A 4 34.94 16.59 -6.24
N VAL A 5 33.74 16.01 -6.26
CA VAL A 5 33.43 14.83 -7.08
C VAL A 5 33.01 15.32 -8.46
N GLU A 6 33.81 15.02 -9.47
CA GLU A 6 33.53 15.37 -10.87
C GLU A 6 32.78 14.19 -11.53
N VAL A 7 31.50 14.36 -11.84
CA VAL A 7 30.68 13.35 -12.53
C VAL A 7 30.76 13.60 -14.03
N LYS A 8 31.47 12.74 -14.76
CA LYS A 8 31.51 12.76 -16.23
C LYS A 8 30.49 11.75 -16.77
N PHE A 9 29.57 12.23 -17.60
CA PHE A 9 28.57 11.41 -18.29
C PHE A 9 29.09 11.08 -19.69
N GLU A 10 29.47 9.82 -19.92
CA GLU A 10 29.74 9.30 -21.27
C GLU A 10 28.65 8.29 -21.66
N PRO A 11 28.10 8.30 -22.89
CA PRO A 11 26.80 7.68 -23.20
C PRO A 11 26.79 6.14 -23.28
N SER A 12 27.89 5.46 -23.00
CA SER A 12 27.99 4.01 -23.22
C SER A 12 28.93 3.25 -22.29
N GLN A 13 29.37 3.84 -21.18
CA GLN A 13 30.22 3.13 -20.22
C GLN A 13 29.65 3.18 -18.80
N LEU A 14 29.74 2.02 -18.15
CA LEU A 14 29.34 1.74 -16.77
C LEU A 14 29.54 2.95 -15.85
N LEU A 15 28.51 3.28 -15.07
CA LEU A 15 28.61 4.17 -13.93
C LEU A 15 29.57 3.54 -12.90
N VAL A 16 30.86 3.79 -13.04
CA VAL A 16 31.85 3.45 -12.02
C VAL A 16 31.81 4.56 -10.96
N VAL A 17 30.92 4.40 -9.99
CA VAL A 17 30.89 5.29 -8.82
C VAL A 17 31.98 4.79 -7.86
N GLN A 18 33.13 5.47 -7.81
CA GLN A 18 34.16 5.19 -6.81
C GLN A 18 33.77 5.81 -5.46
N ALA A 19 33.07 5.03 -4.64
CA ALA A 19 33.08 5.18 -3.19
C ALA A 19 33.59 3.85 -2.63
N GLU A 20 34.81 3.86 -2.07
CA GLU A 20 35.41 2.75 -1.33
C GLU A 20 35.48 1.41 -2.11
N ASP A 21 36.45 1.26 -3.02
CA ASP A 21 36.94 0.00 -3.65
C ASP A 21 35.91 -1.04 -4.18
N LYS A 22 34.62 -0.71 -4.27
CA LYS A 22 33.57 -1.61 -4.77
C LYS A 22 33.16 -1.21 -6.19
N VAL A 23 33.37 -2.12 -7.13
CA VAL A 23 32.84 -2.03 -8.49
C VAL A 23 31.43 -2.60 -8.49
N TYR A 24 30.42 -1.75 -8.71
CA TYR A 24 29.03 -2.18 -8.88
C TYR A 24 28.73 -2.40 -10.36
N THR A 25 28.23 -3.59 -10.69
CA THR A 25 27.74 -3.95 -12.01
C THR A 25 26.25 -3.63 -12.15
N LYS A 26 25.70 -3.68 -13.38
CA LYS A 26 24.25 -3.50 -13.63
C LYS A 26 23.38 -4.51 -12.85
N ALA A 27 23.93 -5.68 -12.50
CA ALA A 27 23.25 -6.67 -11.67
C ALA A 27 23.22 -6.28 -10.18
N ASP A 28 24.21 -5.50 -9.72
CA ASP A 28 24.25 -4.98 -8.35
C ASP A 28 23.34 -3.75 -8.16
N LEU A 29 22.85 -3.19 -9.28
CA LEU A 29 21.83 -2.14 -9.33
C LEU A 29 20.41 -2.70 -9.48
N ILE A 30 20.21 -4.02 -9.37
CA ILE A 30 18.87 -4.60 -9.29
C ILE A 30 18.30 -4.11 -7.97
N GLU A 31 17.35 -3.18 -8.03
CA GLU A 31 16.58 -2.77 -6.86
C GLU A 31 16.10 -4.04 -6.13
N PRO A 32 16.27 -4.14 -4.81
CA PRO A 32 15.93 -5.37 -4.09
C PRO A 32 14.51 -5.74 -4.44
N LYS A 33 14.33 -6.89 -5.12
CA LYS A 33 13.03 -7.41 -5.47
C LYS A 33 12.30 -7.59 -4.16
N ASP A 34 11.28 -6.76 -3.93
CA ASP A 34 10.50 -6.79 -2.69
C ASP A 34 10.07 -8.25 -2.47
N PRO A 35 10.48 -8.91 -1.38
CA PRO A 35 10.14 -10.31 -1.13
C PRO A 35 8.62 -10.54 -1.03
N LEU A 36 7.83 -9.47 -0.86
CA LEU A 36 6.37 -9.49 -0.93
C LEU A 36 5.82 -9.40 -2.36
N ALA A 37 6.60 -8.94 -3.34
CA ALA A 37 6.19 -8.91 -4.74
C ALA A 37 5.88 -10.31 -5.29
N ASP A 38 6.64 -11.33 -4.88
CA ASP A 38 6.38 -12.72 -5.25
C ASP A 38 5.09 -13.27 -4.63
N GLN A 39 4.70 -12.75 -3.46
CA GLN A 39 3.40 -13.09 -2.85
C GLN A 39 2.24 -12.37 -3.56
N ALA A 40 2.47 -11.16 -4.07
CA ALA A 40 1.45 -10.42 -4.80
C ALA A 40 1.02 -11.14 -6.08
N GLU A 41 1.97 -11.78 -6.78
CA GLU A 41 1.69 -12.62 -7.95
C GLU A 41 0.89 -13.88 -7.58
N GLN A 42 1.19 -14.49 -6.43
CA GLN A 42 0.51 -15.70 -5.95
C GLN A 42 -0.91 -15.41 -5.42
N PHE A 43 -1.16 -14.19 -4.94
CA PHE A 43 -2.40 -13.84 -4.23
C PHE A 43 -3.07 -12.57 -4.79
N PRO A 44 -3.46 -12.51 -6.08
CA PRO A 44 -3.96 -11.30 -6.75
C PRO A 44 -5.30 -10.77 -6.20
N ALA A 45 -6.00 -11.56 -5.39
CA ALA A 45 -7.20 -11.14 -4.68
C ALA A 45 -6.88 -10.22 -3.48
N TYR A 46 -5.73 -10.41 -2.84
CA TYR A 46 -5.30 -9.70 -1.63
C TYR A 46 -4.29 -8.59 -1.92
N TRP A 47 -3.68 -8.61 -3.11
CA TRP A 47 -2.69 -7.65 -3.55
C TRP A 47 -3.17 -6.92 -4.80
N LYS A 48 -3.03 -5.59 -4.83
CA LYS A 48 -3.38 -4.76 -5.98
C LYS A 48 -2.19 -3.88 -6.36
N PRO A 49 -1.84 -3.77 -7.64
CA PRO A 49 -0.80 -2.87 -8.07
C PRO A 49 -1.22 -1.42 -7.76
N LEU A 50 -0.29 -0.63 -7.22
CA LEU A 50 -0.54 0.78 -6.95
C LEU A 50 -0.38 1.59 -8.24
N PRO A 51 -1.34 2.48 -8.58
CA PRO A 51 -1.16 3.42 -9.67
C PRO A 51 0.07 4.31 -9.46
N LYS A 52 0.93 4.43 -10.48
CA LYS A 52 2.22 5.16 -10.40
C LYS A 52 2.12 6.62 -9.96
N HIS A 53 0.95 7.25 -10.10
CA HIS A 53 0.71 8.65 -9.76
C HIS A 53 0.15 8.84 -8.34
N TRP A 54 -0.05 7.76 -7.58
CA TRP A 54 -0.51 7.85 -6.20
C TRP A 54 0.67 8.05 -5.25
N ALA A 55 0.72 9.23 -4.63
CA ALA A 55 1.74 9.54 -3.61
C ALA A 55 1.40 8.98 -2.22
N ALA A 56 0.16 8.55 -1.99
CA ALA A 56 -0.33 8.05 -0.69
C ALA A 56 -1.55 7.15 -0.87
N ILE A 57 -1.94 6.42 0.17
CA ILE A 57 -3.20 5.66 0.24
C ILE A 57 -4.08 6.25 1.33
N ASP A 58 -5.35 6.49 1.01
CA ASP A 58 -6.39 6.84 1.98
C ASP A 58 -7.51 5.79 1.93
N THR A 59 -8.52 5.94 2.79
CA THR A 59 -9.66 5.00 2.85
C THR A 59 -10.42 4.89 1.53
N TYR A 60 -10.49 5.96 0.72
CA TYR A 60 -11.23 5.92 -0.55
C TYR A 60 -10.41 5.23 -1.65
N ARG A 61 -9.09 5.38 -1.65
CA ARG A 61 -8.19 4.65 -2.53
C ARG A 61 -8.20 3.15 -2.26
N VAL A 62 -8.35 2.73 -1.00
CA VAL A 62 -8.61 1.32 -0.66
C VAL A 62 -9.92 0.83 -1.30
N ASP A 63 -10.98 1.65 -1.28
CA ASP A 63 -12.26 1.32 -1.89
C ASP A 63 -12.17 1.17 -3.42
N ILE A 64 -11.30 1.95 -4.07
CA ILE A 64 -11.01 1.83 -5.52
C ILE A 64 -10.27 0.54 -5.83
N LEU A 65 -9.27 0.17 -5.01
CA LEU A 65 -8.46 -1.05 -5.21
C LEU A 65 -9.25 -2.33 -4.88
N PHE A 66 -10.13 -2.27 -3.89
CA PHE A 66 -10.94 -3.38 -3.39
C PHE A 66 -12.42 -2.97 -3.37
N PRO A 67 -13.09 -2.94 -4.53
CA PRO A 67 -14.46 -2.43 -4.61
C PRO A 67 -15.45 -3.30 -3.82
N LEU A 68 -16.35 -2.63 -3.10
CA LEU A 68 -17.54 -3.23 -2.48
C LEU A 68 -18.74 -2.58 -3.14
N ASN A 69 -19.64 -3.39 -3.71
CA ASN A 69 -20.86 -2.88 -4.35
C ASN A 69 -22.02 -2.75 -3.35
N ASP A 70 -21.74 -2.21 -2.16
CA ASP A 70 -22.74 -1.97 -1.12
C ASP A 70 -22.28 -0.84 -0.17
N SER A 71 -23.19 0.09 0.09
CA SER A 71 -22.92 1.28 0.91
C SER A 71 -22.72 0.96 2.40
N ARG A 72 -23.39 -0.05 2.94
CA ARG A 72 -23.27 -0.49 4.33
C ARG A 72 -21.96 -1.24 4.54
N LEU A 73 -21.58 -2.12 3.61
CA LEU A 73 -20.28 -2.79 3.65
C LEU A 73 -19.14 -1.77 3.57
N THR A 74 -19.27 -0.77 2.68
CA THR A 74 -18.31 0.35 2.60
C THR A 74 -18.25 1.15 3.91
N HIS A 75 -19.39 1.44 4.53
CA HIS A 75 -19.45 2.15 5.81
C HIS A 75 -18.85 1.35 6.98
N ALA A 76 -19.06 0.03 7.01
CA ALA A 76 -18.44 -0.87 7.97
C ALA A 76 -16.92 -0.93 7.77
N ARG A 77 -16.44 -1.09 6.53
CA ARG A 77 -15.01 -1.05 6.19
C ARG A 77 -14.35 0.24 6.67
N LYS A 78 -14.96 1.40 6.39
CA LYS A 78 -14.45 2.70 6.86
C LYS A 78 -14.25 2.73 8.38
N LYS A 79 -15.20 2.21 9.17
CA LYS A 79 -15.06 2.13 10.64
C LYS A 79 -13.86 1.29 11.06
N LEU A 80 -13.62 0.18 10.36
CA LEU A 80 -12.52 -0.73 10.67
C LEU A 80 -11.15 -0.18 10.24
N LEU A 81 -11.06 0.52 9.10
CA LEU A 81 -9.80 1.10 8.61
C LEU A 81 -9.27 2.24 9.48
N VAL A 82 -10.16 3.01 10.13
CA VAL A 82 -9.78 4.14 11.00
C VAL A 82 -10.28 3.95 12.44
N CYS A 83 -10.29 2.70 12.91
CA CYS A 83 -10.84 2.32 14.21
C CYS A 83 -10.07 3.01 15.37
N GLY A 84 -10.77 3.69 16.26
CA GLY A 84 -10.17 4.39 17.41
C GLY A 84 -9.42 5.68 17.09
N THR A 85 -9.27 6.03 15.81
CA THR A 85 -8.55 7.24 15.34
C THR A 85 -9.47 8.26 14.68
N ARG A 86 -10.79 8.02 14.70
CA ARG A 86 -11.79 8.93 14.11
C ARG A 86 -11.84 10.25 14.86
N THR A 87 -12.16 11.32 14.12
CA THR A 87 -12.26 12.73 14.53
C THR A 87 -13.31 13.05 15.61
N GLY A 88 -13.75 12.08 16.41
CA GLY A 88 -14.72 12.27 17.50
C GLY A 88 -14.37 11.53 18.80
N GLY A 89 -13.11 11.07 18.96
CA GLY A 89 -12.65 10.44 20.21
C GLY A 89 -13.36 9.13 20.55
N LYS A 90 -13.91 8.43 19.55
CA LYS A 90 -14.56 7.13 19.79
C LYS A 90 -13.52 6.11 20.19
N SER A 91 -13.86 5.25 21.15
CA SER A 91 -13.03 4.10 21.49
C SER A 91 -13.07 3.07 20.38
N ILE A 92 -11.98 2.30 20.25
CA ILE A 92 -11.88 1.12 19.37
C ILE A 92 -13.11 0.21 19.55
N ARG A 93 -13.49 -0.07 20.80
CA ARG A 93 -14.65 -0.91 21.12
C ARG A 93 -15.94 -0.39 20.49
N LYS A 94 -16.16 0.93 20.53
CA LYS A 94 -17.37 1.55 19.95
C LYS A 94 -17.37 1.46 18.43
N ASP A 95 -16.23 1.72 17.78
CA ASP A 95 -16.12 1.58 16.32
C ASP A 95 -16.34 0.13 15.86
N ILE A 96 -15.79 -0.86 16.57
CA ILE A 96 -16.04 -2.29 16.32
C ILE A 96 -17.52 -2.62 16.47
N ALA A 97 -18.15 -2.20 17.57
CA ALA A 97 -19.57 -2.48 17.81
C ALA A 97 -20.47 -1.87 16.72
N GLU A 98 -20.19 -0.63 16.29
CA GLU A 98 -20.92 0.03 15.21
C GLU A 98 -20.69 -0.62 13.84
N ALA A 99 -19.49 -1.16 13.57
CA ALA A 99 -19.21 -1.92 12.36
C ALA A 99 -19.95 -3.25 12.37
N TYR A 100 -19.86 -4.00 13.48
CA TYR A 100 -20.57 -5.26 13.70
C TYR A 100 -22.09 -5.10 13.52
N ALA A 101 -22.70 -4.07 14.11
CA ALA A 101 -24.13 -3.79 13.95
C ALA A 101 -24.51 -3.52 12.47
N THR A 102 -23.64 -2.82 11.73
CA THR A 102 -23.87 -2.55 10.30
C THR A 102 -23.83 -3.84 9.48
N LEU A 103 -22.83 -4.70 9.74
CA LEU A 103 -22.69 -6.00 9.08
C LEU A 103 -23.84 -6.94 9.43
N GLY A 104 -24.23 -7.00 10.70
CA GLY A 104 -25.36 -7.83 11.15
C GLY A 104 -26.69 -7.41 10.50
N GLN A 105 -26.91 -6.12 10.28
CA GLN A 105 -28.08 -5.66 9.54
C GLN A 105 -28.01 -6.00 8.04
N TRP A 106 -26.83 -5.91 7.44
CA TRP A 106 -26.62 -6.34 6.05
C TRP A 106 -26.92 -7.84 5.88
N LEU A 107 -26.42 -8.71 6.77
CA LEU A 107 -26.70 -10.16 6.74
C LEU A 107 -28.19 -10.49 6.90
N LYS A 108 -28.93 -9.73 7.73
CA LYS A 108 -30.38 -9.93 7.88
C LYS A 108 -31.16 -9.61 6.61
N GLU A 109 -30.68 -8.65 5.81
CA GLU A 109 -31.33 -8.23 4.57
C GLU A 109 -30.87 -9.06 3.36
N ASN A 110 -29.73 -9.74 3.47
CA ASN A 110 -29.18 -10.62 2.44
C ASN A 110 -28.96 -12.02 3.03
N PRO A 111 -30.03 -12.76 3.38
CA PRO A 111 -29.92 -14.05 4.06
C PRO A 111 -29.36 -15.19 3.19
N GLU A 112 -29.35 -15.01 1.87
CA GLU A 112 -29.00 -16.05 0.87
C GLU A 112 -27.81 -15.67 -0.02
N ASP A 113 -27.12 -14.56 0.27
CA ASP A 113 -25.87 -14.16 -0.41
C ASP A 113 -24.67 -15.03 0.02
#